data_AF-A0A2D2AU42-F1
#
_entry.id   AF-A0A2D2AU42-F1
#
_cell.length_a   1.000
_cell.length_b   1.000
_cell.length_c   1.000
_cell.angle_alpha   90.00
_cell.angle_beta   90.00
_cell.angle_gamma   90.00
#
_symmetry.space_group_name_H-M   'P 1'
#
loop_
_entity.id
_entity.type
_entity.pdbx_description
1 polymer ?
#
loop_
_entity_poly.entity_id
_entity_poly.type
_entity_poly.pdbx_seq_one_letter_code
_entity_poly.pdbx_strand_id
1 'polypeptide(L)'
;MVRIFLVLAASLGFGALLASAPAFPPLTPGWVGAALLLALAVAVRLYWERKARAAGDDPATEERAAWQVMVGASVTCGHLATSLASGADLHIGGGPASGDNWLLGLAAFAGWFIIRPRQRSRDERDREMAALGHRVAFWAAMAVLTAAALLLGFGQVLIGRDMLTFVMGNWMIVILQLLIVANFTGRLVGYWLANRPADGDA
;
A
#
# COMPACT_ATOMS: atom_id res chain seq x y z
N MET A 1 8.60 -12.77 8.95
CA MET A 1 9.30 -11.78 8.11
C MET A 1 9.16 -12.05 6.62
N VAL A 2 9.57 -13.21 6.10
CA VAL A 2 9.45 -13.56 4.66
C VAL A 2 8.04 -13.33 4.10
N ARG A 3 7.00 -13.71 4.84
CA ARG A 3 5.59 -13.49 4.46
C ARG A 3 5.26 -12.01 4.20
N ILE A 4 5.80 -11.07 4.98
CA ILE A 4 5.53 -9.64 4.85
C ILE A 4 6.10 -9.14 3.53
N PHE A 5 7.37 -9.42 3.27
CA PHE A 5 8.04 -9.00 2.04
C PHE A 5 7.46 -9.68 0.80
N LEU A 6 7.04 -10.95 0.90
CA LEU A 6 6.38 -11.66 -0.20
C LEU A 6 5.03 -11.01 -0.54
N VAL A 7 4.18 -10.75 0.46
CA VAL A 7 2.88 -10.09 0.23
C VAL A 7 3.08 -8.67 -0.30
N LEU A 8 4.04 -7.93 0.22
CA LEU A 8 4.42 -6.60 -0.28
C LEU A 8 4.82 -6.65 -1.76
N ALA A 9 5.78 -7.51 -2.10
CA ALA A 9 6.27 -7.66 -3.47
C ALA A 9 5.17 -8.14 -4.43
N ALA A 10 4.35 -9.11 -4.00
CA ALA A 10 3.21 -9.58 -4.78
C ALA A 10 2.16 -8.48 -4.99
N SER A 11 1.89 -7.65 -3.98
CA SER A 11 0.91 -6.55 -4.10
C SER A 11 1.41 -5.44 -5.02
N LEU A 12 2.69 -5.05 -4.89
CA LEU A 12 3.33 -4.10 -5.81
C LEU A 12 3.32 -4.62 -7.24
N GLY A 13 3.75 -5.88 -7.42
CA GLY A 13 3.78 -6.55 -8.71
C GLY A 13 2.39 -6.68 -9.33
N PHE A 14 1.37 -7.00 -8.54
CA PHE A 14 -0.02 -7.04 -9.00
C PHE A 14 -0.49 -5.67 -9.50
N GLY A 15 -0.21 -4.60 -8.77
CA GLY A 15 -0.49 -3.24 -9.23
C GLY A 15 0.20 -2.90 -10.56
N ALA A 16 1.48 -3.25 -10.70
CA ALA A 16 2.25 -3.04 -11.92
C ALA A 16 1.70 -3.84 -13.11
N LEU A 17 1.29 -5.10 -12.87
CA LEU A 17 0.68 -5.95 -13.88
C LEU A 17 -0.67 -5.39 -14.34
N LEU A 18 -1.49 -4.87 -13.43
CA LEU A 18 -2.75 -4.20 -13.78
C LEU A 18 -2.51 -2.97 -14.67
N ALA A 19 -1.52 -2.15 -14.35
CA ALA A 19 -1.19 -0.96 -15.16
C ALA A 19 -0.66 -1.32 -16.56
N SER A 20 -0.05 -2.50 -16.70
CA SER A 20 0.47 -3.00 -17.98
C SER A 20 -0.57 -3.78 -18.78
N ALA A 21 -1.72 -4.09 -18.20
CA ALA A 21 -2.74 -4.90 -18.83
C ALA A 21 -3.51 -4.07 -19.89
N PRO A 22 -3.82 -4.66 -21.06
CA PRO A 22 -4.64 -4.00 -22.05
C PRO A 22 -6.06 -3.73 -21.52
N ALA A 23 -6.60 -2.56 -21.81
CA ALA A 23 -7.96 -2.19 -21.44
C ALA A 23 -8.98 -2.69 -22.47
N PHE A 24 -9.94 -3.51 -22.01
CA PHE A 24 -11.05 -3.99 -22.83
C PHE A 24 -12.37 -3.42 -22.30
N PRO A 25 -12.84 -2.28 -22.82
CA PRO A 25 -14.10 -1.70 -22.34
C PRO A 25 -15.27 -2.69 -22.50
N PRO A 26 -16.16 -2.82 -21.50
CA PRO A 26 -16.26 -1.98 -20.29
C PRO A 26 -15.39 -2.42 -19.10
N LEU A 27 -14.67 -3.56 -19.20
CA LEU A 27 -13.86 -4.13 -18.12
C LEU A 27 -12.41 -3.66 -18.22
N THR A 28 -12.14 -2.49 -17.66
CA THR A 28 -10.75 -2.00 -17.51
C THR A 28 -10.02 -2.78 -16.40
N PRO A 29 -8.67 -2.85 -16.43
CA PRO A 29 -7.88 -3.48 -15.38
C PRO A 29 -8.20 -2.92 -13.98
N GLY A 30 -8.50 -1.63 -13.87
CA GLY A 30 -8.92 -1.01 -12.61
C GLY A 30 -10.18 -1.64 -12.00
N TRP A 31 -11.18 -1.99 -12.81
CA TRP A 31 -12.39 -2.68 -12.31
C TRP A 31 -12.07 -4.07 -11.76
N VAL A 32 -11.23 -4.82 -12.47
CA VAL A 32 -10.80 -6.16 -12.03
C VAL A 32 -10.02 -6.05 -10.72
N GLY A 33 -9.06 -5.12 -10.64
CA GLY A 33 -8.28 -4.89 -9.44
C GLY A 33 -9.13 -4.43 -8.26
N ALA A 34 -10.08 -3.52 -8.48
CA ALA A 34 -11.00 -3.03 -7.45
C ALA A 34 -11.92 -4.14 -6.92
N ALA A 35 -12.52 -4.92 -7.82
CA ALA A 35 -13.35 -6.05 -7.45
C ALA A 35 -12.56 -7.08 -6.63
N LEU A 36 -11.33 -7.39 -7.04
CA LEU A 36 -10.47 -8.32 -6.32
C LEU A 36 -10.07 -7.79 -4.93
N LEU A 37 -9.67 -6.52 -4.82
CA LEU A 37 -9.33 -5.89 -3.53
C LEU A 37 -10.50 -5.94 -2.55
N LEU A 38 -11.71 -5.65 -3.02
CA LEU A 38 -12.92 -5.68 -2.18
C LEU A 38 -13.32 -7.10 -1.82
N ALA A 39 -13.30 -8.03 -2.77
CA ALA A 39 -13.62 -9.44 -2.53
C ALA A 39 -12.65 -10.06 -1.51
N LEU A 40 -11.35 -9.78 -1.65
CA LEU A 40 -10.34 -10.21 -0.69
C LEU A 40 -10.53 -9.55 0.67
N ALA A 41 -10.87 -8.27 0.73
CA ALA A 41 -11.14 -7.59 2.00
C ALA A 41 -12.31 -8.24 2.76
N VAL A 42 -13.39 -8.58 2.04
CA VAL A 42 -14.53 -9.31 2.60
C VAL A 42 -14.13 -10.73 3.02
N ALA A 43 -13.41 -11.46 2.18
CA ALA A 43 -12.97 -12.82 2.48
C ALA A 43 -12.08 -12.88 3.72
N VAL A 44 -11.11 -11.96 3.84
CA VAL A 44 -10.23 -11.82 5.01
C VAL A 44 -11.04 -11.49 6.26
N ARG A 45 -11.98 -10.55 6.16
CA ARG A 45 -12.88 -10.23 7.28
C ARG A 45 -13.66 -11.46 7.75
N LEU A 46 -14.30 -12.17 6.83
CA LEU A 46 -15.08 -13.37 7.13
C LEU A 46 -14.22 -14.49 7.72
N TYR A 47 -13.01 -14.68 7.20
CA TYR A 47 -12.05 -15.65 7.72
C TYR A 47 -11.72 -15.38 9.19
N TRP A 48 -11.38 -14.12 9.52
CA TRP A 48 -11.04 -13.78 10.90
C TRP A 48 -12.24 -13.78 11.83
N GLU A 49 -13.43 -13.33 11.38
CA GLU A 49 -14.66 -13.43 12.17
C GLU A 49 -14.99 -14.90 12.50
N ARG A 50 -14.77 -15.84 11.57
CA ARG A 50 -14.93 -17.28 11.82
C ARG A 50 -13.89 -17.80 12.80
N LYS A 51 -12.62 -17.45 12.62
CA LYS A 51 -11.53 -17.91 13.49
C LYS A 51 -11.71 -17.40 14.92
N ALA A 52 -12.06 -16.13 15.10
CA ALA A 52 -12.35 -15.54 16.40
C ALA A 52 -13.47 -16.29 17.14
N ARG A 53 -14.53 -16.70 16.44
CA ARG A 53 -15.62 -17.51 17.01
C ARG A 53 -15.19 -18.93 17.39
N ALA A 54 -14.29 -19.54 16.63
CA ALA A 54 -13.90 -20.93 16.81
C ALA A 54 -12.79 -21.15 17.85
N ALA A 55 -11.80 -20.26 17.90
CA ALA A 55 -10.57 -20.47 18.67
C ALA A 55 -10.34 -19.41 19.76
N GLY A 56 -11.11 -18.32 19.78
CA GLY A 56 -10.80 -17.15 20.64
C GLY A 56 -9.49 -16.43 20.29
N ASP A 57 -8.73 -16.96 19.34
CA ASP A 57 -7.45 -16.46 18.85
C ASP A 57 -7.68 -15.52 17.65
N ASP A 58 -7.67 -14.22 17.94
CA ASP A 58 -7.75 -13.15 16.95
C ASP A 58 -6.41 -12.40 16.93
N PRO A 59 -5.68 -12.32 15.79
CA PRO A 59 -4.55 -11.40 15.69
C PRO A 59 -5.01 -10.00 16.09
N ALA A 60 -4.10 -9.25 16.72
CA ALA A 60 -4.37 -7.90 17.18
C ALA A 60 -5.07 -7.11 16.06
N THR A 61 -6.19 -6.46 16.37
CA THR A 61 -7.04 -5.89 15.33
C THR A 61 -6.31 -4.81 14.50
N GLU A 62 -5.33 -4.15 15.12
CA GLU A 62 -4.41 -3.22 14.48
C GLU A 62 -3.42 -3.90 13.51
N GLU A 63 -3.03 -5.16 13.74
CA GLU A 63 -2.20 -5.93 12.80
C GLU A 63 -2.99 -6.23 11.52
N ARG A 64 -4.26 -6.66 11.63
CA ARG A 64 -5.15 -6.89 10.47
C ARG A 64 -5.34 -5.62 9.65
N ALA A 65 -5.55 -4.49 10.33
CA ALA A 65 -5.66 -3.20 9.68
C ALA A 65 -4.34 -2.82 8.97
N ALA A 66 -3.19 -3.09 9.60
CA ALA A 66 -1.89 -2.82 8.99
C ALA A 66 -1.64 -3.64 7.72
N TRP A 67 -2.01 -4.92 7.70
CA TRP A 67 -1.96 -5.74 6.49
C TRP A 67 -2.82 -5.17 5.37
N GLN A 68 -4.07 -4.79 5.66
CA GLN A 68 -4.98 -4.26 4.64
C GLN A 68 -4.47 -2.94 4.05
N VAL A 69 -3.99 -2.02 4.88
CA VAL A 69 -3.49 -0.74 4.40
C VAL A 69 -2.20 -0.93 3.59
N MET A 70 -1.29 -1.81 4.05
CA MET A 70 -0.08 -2.12 3.28
C MET A 70 -0.42 -2.69 1.91
N VAL A 71 -1.32 -3.68 1.81
CA VAL A 71 -1.73 -4.29 0.54
C VAL A 71 -2.37 -3.26 -0.38
N GLY A 72 -3.37 -2.52 0.12
CA GLY A 72 -4.08 -1.50 -0.65
C GLY A 72 -3.14 -0.43 -1.21
N ALA A 73 -2.29 0.14 -0.35
CA ALA A 73 -1.31 1.16 -0.74
C ALA A 73 -0.25 0.59 -1.70
N SER A 74 0.15 -0.67 -1.55
CA SER A 74 1.12 -1.33 -2.44
C SER A 74 0.54 -1.54 -3.84
N VAL A 75 -0.71 -2.01 -3.96
CA VAL A 75 -1.37 -2.19 -5.26
C VAL A 75 -1.53 -0.84 -5.97
N THR A 76 -2.03 0.18 -5.27
CA THR A 76 -2.21 1.52 -5.86
C THR A 76 -0.87 2.15 -6.23
N CYS A 77 0.17 1.98 -5.39
CA CYS A 77 1.51 2.47 -5.68
C CYS A 77 2.12 1.79 -6.91
N GLY A 78 2.04 0.46 -6.98
CA GLY A 78 2.58 -0.30 -8.11
C GLY A 78 1.90 0.07 -9.42
N HIS A 79 0.58 0.23 -9.40
CA HIS A 79 -0.19 0.68 -10.56
C HIS A 79 0.21 2.09 -11.00
N LEU A 80 0.15 3.08 -10.09
CA LEU A 80 0.46 4.47 -10.40
C LEU A 80 1.90 4.67 -10.88
N ALA A 81 2.88 4.05 -10.20
CA ALA A 81 4.28 4.16 -10.57
C ALA A 81 4.56 3.56 -11.96
N THR A 82 3.91 2.44 -12.30
CA THR A 82 4.06 1.81 -13.62
C THR A 82 3.37 2.63 -14.70
N SER A 83 2.18 3.17 -14.45
CA SER A 83 1.50 4.09 -15.38
C SER A 83 2.31 5.36 -15.65
N LEU A 84 2.96 5.91 -14.62
CA LEU A 84 3.88 7.05 -14.80
C LEU A 84 5.10 6.68 -15.64
N ALA A 85 5.72 5.54 -15.35
CA ALA A 85 6.89 5.07 -16.08
C ALA A 85 6.60 4.77 -17.56
N SER A 86 5.38 4.33 -17.88
CA SER A 86 4.93 4.10 -19.26
C SER A 86 4.51 5.38 -19.99
N GLY A 87 4.49 6.54 -19.32
CA GLY A 87 4.01 7.80 -19.89
C GLY A 87 2.50 7.84 -20.12
N ALA A 88 1.73 7.06 -19.37
CA ALA A 88 0.27 7.05 -19.50
C ALA A 88 -0.33 8.41 -19.11
N ASP A 89 -1.40 8.81 -19.80
CA ASP A 89 -2.13 10.02 -19.43
C ASP A 89 -2.95 9.77 -18.15
N LEU A 90 -2.54 10.43 -17.07
CA LEU A 90 -3.17 10.33 -15.75
C LEU A 90 -4.14 11.48 -15.49
N HIS A 91 -4.28 12.45 -16.41
CA HIS A 91 -5.22 13.55 -16.23
C HIS A 91 -6.64 13.00 -16.07
N ILE A 92 -7.45 13.70 -15.28
CA ILE A 92 -8.86 13.33 -15.12
C ILE A 92 -9.53 13.39 -16.50
N GLY A 93 -9.99 12.25 -16.99
CA GLY A 93 -10.57 12.10 -18.35
C GLY A 93 -9.55 11.86 -19.47
N GLY A 94 -8.24 11.81 -19.17
CA GLY A 94 -7.16 11.61 -20.14
C GLY A 94 -6.98 10.16 -20.62
N GLY A 95 -7.59 9.19 -19.94
CA GLY A 95 -7.60 7.79 -20.39
C GLY A 95 -7.95 6.79 -19.29
N PRO A 96 -7.96 5.49 -19.63
CA PRO A 96 -8.30 4.41 -18.70
C PRO A 96 -7.41 4.39 -17.45
N ALA A 97 -6.12 4.70 -17.59
CA ALA A 97 -5.16 4.69 -16.48
C ALA A 97 -5.48 5.70 -15.36
N SER A 98 -6.04 6.87 -15.69
CA SER A 98 -6.49 7.84 -14.68
C SER A 98 -7.68 7.29 -13.89
N GLY A 99 -8.70 6.80 -14.59
CA GLY A 99 -9.89 6.22 -13.99
C GLY A 99 -9.56 5.02 -13.10
N ASP A 100 -8.70 4.13 -13.59
CA ASP A 100 -8.27 2.92 -12.89
C ASP A 100 -7.52 3.26 -11.60
N ASN A 101 -6.63 4.27 -11.59
CA ASN A 101 -5.93 4.70 -10.38
C ASN A 101 -6.88 5.19 -9.28
N TRP A 102 -7.86 6.02 -9.64
CA TRP A 102 -8.86 6.50 -8.69
C TRP A 102 -9.75 5.37 -8.17
N LEU A 103 -10.18 4.47 -9.08
CA LEU A 103 -11.00 3.33 -8.73
C LEU A 103 -10.28 2.38 -7.76
N LEU A 104 -9.00 2.09 -7.99
CA LEU A 104 -8.17 1.30 -7.09
C LEU A 104 -7.98 1.99 -5.74
N GLY A 105 -7.75 3.31 -5.72
CA GLY A 105 -7.67 4.08 -4.49
C GLY A 105 -8.96 4.02 -3.66
N LEU A 106 -10.11 4.20 -4.32
CA LEU A 106 -11.43 4.07 -3.69
C LEU A 106 -11.68 2.65 -3.17
N ALA A 107 -11.30 1.62 -3.93
CA ALA A 107 -11.43 0.23 -3.52
C ALA A 107 -10.54 -0.10 -2.32
N ALA A 108 -9.30 0.41 -2.28
CA ALA A 108 -8.41 0.26 -1.13
C ALA A 108 -9.00 0.92 0.13
N PHE A 109 -9.55 2.13 -0.02
CA PHE A 109 -10.22 2.85 1.08
C PHE A 109 -11.48 2.12 1.57
N ALA A 110 -12.33 1.65 0.66
CA ALA A 110 -13.50 0.86 1.00
C ALA A 110 -13.13 -0.49 1.65
N GLY A 111 -12.07 -1.15 1.16
CA GLY A 111 -11.51 -2.35 1.78
C GLY A 111 -11.03 -2.11 3.22
N TRP A 112 -10.39 -0.98 3.48
CA TRP A 112 -10.06 -0.56 4.84
C TRP A 112 -11.32 -0.39 5.71
N PHE A 113 -12.38 0.23 5.17
CA PHE A 113 -13.65 0.37 5.89
C PHE A 113 -14.32 -0.97 6.19
N ILE A 114 -14.16 -1.96 5.31
CA ILE A 114 -14.65 -3.32 5.50
C ILE A 114 -13.90 -3.99 6.65
N ILE A 115 -12.57 -3.88 6.71
CA ILE A 115 -11.76 -4.60 7.71
C ILE A 115 -11.63 -3.88 9.05
N ARG A 116 -11.88 -2.56 9.09
CA ARG A 116 -11.57 -1.75 10.29
C ARG A 116 -12.23 -2.29 11.57
N PRO A 117 -11.53 -2.24 12.73
CA PRO A 117 -12.11 -2.54 14.04
C PRO A 117 -13.38 -1.73 14.29
N ARG A 118 -14.43 -2.37 14.81
CA ARG A 118 -15.59 -1.65 15.37
C ARG A 118 -15.35 -1.17 16.80
N GLN A 119 -14.50 -1.87 17.55
CA GLN A 119 -14.08 -1.48 18.90
C GLN A 119 -12.55 -1.44 18.92
N ARG A 120 -11.98 -0.32 19.37
CA ARG A 120 -10.54 -0.16 19.55
C ARG A 120 -10.22 -0.43 21.02
N SER A 121 -9.67 -1.60 21.34
CA SER A 121 -8.94 -1.76 22.59
C SER A 121 -7.59 -1.06 22.44
N ARG A 122 -7.28 -0.11 23.32
CA ARG A 122 -5.97 0.52 23.33
C ARG A 122 -4.99 -0.43 24.04
N ASP A 123 -4.26 -1.21 23.26
CA ASP A 123 -3.09 -1.96 23.74
C ASP A 123 -1.86 -1.04 23.72
N GLU A 124 -1.00 -1.14 24.73
CA GLU A 124 0.28 -0.44 24.77
C GLU A 124 1.22 -0.94 23.67
N ARG A 125 1.13 -2.24 23.37
CA ARG A 125 1.89 -2.87 22.28
C ARG A 125 1.63 -2.19 20.94
N ASP A 126 0.38 -1.84 20.65
CA ASP A 126 -0.01 -1.18 19.39
C ASP A 126 0.63 0.21 19.24
N ARG A 127 0.90 0.90 20.37
CA ARG A 127 1.60 2.21 20.36
C ARG A 127 3.06 2.05 19.99
N GLU A 128 3.73 1.04 20.53
CA GLU A 128 5.11 0.75 20.19
C GLU A 128 5.26 0.40 18.71
N MET A 129 4.33 -0.42 18.18
CA MET A 129 4.32 -0.77 16.76
C MET A 129 4.07 0.47 15.89
N ALA A 130 3.14 1.34 16.28
CA ALA A 130 2.93 2.62 15.59
C ALA A 130 4.19 3.50 15.59
N ALA A 131 4.88 3.62 16.73
CA ALA A 131 6.13 4.37 16.84
C ALA A 131 7.25 3.79 15.96
N LEU A 132 7.36 2.46 15.88
CA LEU A 132 8.27 1.80 14.95
C LEU A 132 7.92 2.13 13.49
N GLY A 133 6.64 2.01 13.11
CA GLY A 133 6.15 2.37 11.78
C GLY A 133 6.49 3.83 11.42
N HIS A 134 6.24 4.77 12.32
CA HIS A 134 6.58 6.18 12.12
C HIS A 134 8.09 6.41 11.94
N ARG A 135 8.94 5.71 12.71
CA ARG A 135 10.41 5.80 12.54
C ARG A 135 10.86 5.27 11.18
N VAL A 136 10.32 4.14 10.74
CA VAL A 136 10.62 3.58 9.41
C VAL A 136 10.17 4.54 8.32
N ALA A 137 8.95 5.08 8.42
CA ALA A 137 8.41 6.04 7.47
C ALA A 137 9.23 7.34 7.42
N PHE A 138 9.71 7.82 8.57
CA PHE A 138 10.58 8.99 8.64
C PHE A 138 11.90 8.77 7.90
N TRP A 139 12.59 7.65 8.15
CA TRP A 139 13.83 7.33 7.44
C TRP A 139 13.61 7.10 5.95
N ALA A 140 12.51 6.43 5.59
CA ALA A 140 12.11 6.28 4.19
C ALA A 140 11.83 7.64 3.53
N ALA A 141 11.17 8.57 4.24
CA ALA A 141 10.92 9.92 3.76
C ALA A 141 12.21 10.69 3.53
N MET A 142 13.16 10.62 4.47
CA MET A 142 14.48 11.22 4.29
C MET A 142 15.20 10.64 3.07
N ALA A 143 15.27 9.32 2.94
CA ALA A 143 15.92 8.67 1.80
C ALA A 143 15.27 9.06 0.47
N VAL A 144 13.94 9.03 0.38
CA VAL A 144 13.20 9.36 -0.85
C VAL A 144 13.30 10.85 -1.18
N LEU A 145 13.22 11.75 -0.19
CA LEU A 145 13.38 13.18 -0.40
C LEU A 145 14.82 13.53 -0.81
N THR A 146 15.82 12.88 -0.23
CA THR A 146 17.22 13.05 -0.67
C THR A 146 17.38 12.56 -2.10
N ALA A 147 16.86 11.38 -2.46
CA ALA A 147 16.90 10.88 -3.83
C ALA A 147 16.18 11.82 -4.80
N ALA A 148 14.99 12.31 -4.44
CA ALA A 148 14.23 13.27 -5.24
C ALA A 148 14.97 14.61 -5.41
N ALA A 149 15.59 15.12 -4.35
CA ALA A 149 16.39 16.35 -4.40
C ALA A 149 17.62 16.18 -5.30
N LEU A 150 18.30 15.02 -5.25
CA LEU A 150 19.40 14.71 -6.15
C LEU A 150 18.92 14.60 -7.61
N LEU A 151 17.81 13.91 -7.85
CA LEU A 151 17.21 13.80 -9.18
C LEU A 151 16.77 15.17 -9.73
N LEU A 152 16.20 16.05 -8.91
CA LEU A 152 15.80 17.39 -9.34
C LEU A 152 17.01 18.32 -9.53
N GLY A 153 18.02 18.24 -8.66
CA GLY A 153 19.20 19.11 -8.72
C GLY A 153 20.18 18.75 -9.83
N PHE A 154 20.38 17.46 -10.10
CA PHE A 154 21.33 16.96 -11.09
C PHE A 154 20.67 16.40 -12.36
N GLY A 155 19.40 16.01 -12.29
CA GLY A 155 18.66 15.39 -13.39
C GLY A 155 18.04 16.38 -14.37
N GLN A 156 18.13 17.70 -14.19
CA GLN A 156 17.65 18.69 -15.18
C GLN A 156 18.29 18.51 -16.58
N VAL A 157 19.45 17.86 -16.66
CA VAL A 157 20.11 17.51 -17.93
C VAL A 157 19.44 16.31 -18.62
N LEU A 158 18.77 15.44 -17.87
CA LEU A 158 18.18 14.18 -18.34
C LEU A 158 16.64 14.22 -18.42
N ILE A 159 16.01 15.05 -17.60
CA ILE A 159 14.56 15.19 -17.48
C ILE A 159 14.19 16.48 -18.22
N GLY A 160 13.68 16.33 -19.44
CA GLY A 160 13.36 17.45 -20.34
C GLY A 160 12.48 18.53 -19.68
N ARG A 161 12.53 19.75 -20.25
CA ARG A 161 11.83 20.96 -19.78
C ARG A 161 10.31 20.82 -19.61
N ASP A 162 9.72 19.75 -20.12
CA ASP A 162 8.27 19.52 -20.17
C ASP A 162 7.75 18.63 -19.01
N MET A 163 8.50 18.49 -17.91
CA MET A 163 7.92 17.97 -16.67
C MET A 163 6.90 18.98 -16.10
N LEU A 164 5.71 18.91 -16.68
CA LEU A 164 4.52 19.62 -16.29
C LEU A 164 4.26 19.39 -14.80
N THR A 165 3.80 20.43 -14.10
CA THR A 165 3.34 20.41 -12.69
C THR A 165 2.50 19.16 -12.36
N PHE A 166 1.76 18.66 -13.35
CA PHE A 166 0.96 17.45 -13.27
C PHE A 166 1.77 16.16 -13.00
N VAL A 167 2.89 15.97 -13.71
CA VAL A 167 3.75 14.79 -13.53
C VAL A 167 4.41 14.83 -12.16
N MET A 168 4.85 16.01 -11.70
CA MET A 168 5.36 16.19 -10.34
C MET A 168 4.30 15.85 -9.28
N GLY A 169 3.04 16.26 -9.49
CA GLY A 169 1.94 15.94 -8.57
C GLY A 169 1.74 14.42 -8.42
N ASN A 170 1.74 13.67 -9.53
CA ASN A 170 1.61 12.22 -9.49
C ASN A 170 2.83 11.54 -8.86
N TRP A 171 4.05 12.05 -9.09
CA TRP A 171 5.25 11.61 -8.38
C TRP A 171 5.15 11.82 -6.87
N MET A 172 4.63 12.96 -6.42
CA MET A 172 4.38 13.19 -4.99
C MET A 172 3.38 12.19 -4.43
N ILE A 173 2.33 11.83 -5.18
CA ILE A 173 1.37 10.79 -4.76
C ILE A 173 2.06 9.44 -4.62
N VAL A 174 2.91 9.04 -5.57
CA VAL A 174 3.70 7.80 -5.46
C VAL A 174 4.59 7.82 -4.22
N ILE A 175 5.30 8.93 -3.97
CA ILE A 175 6.14 9.08 -2.77
C ILE A 175 5.29 8.92 -1.51
N LEU A 176 4.15 9.60 -1.41
CA LEU A 176 3.25 9.46 -0.26
C LEU A 176 2.78 8.02 -0.06
N GLN A 177 2.43 7.32 -1.13
CA GLN A 177 2.04 5.91 -1.07
C GLN A 177 3.19 5.01 -0.61
N LEU A 178 4.42 5.25 -1.09
CA LEU A 178 5.62 4.54 -0.62
C LEU A 178 5.86 4.75 0.88
N LEU A 179 5.62 5.96 1.40
CA LEU A 179 5.75 6.24 2.83
C LEU A 179 4.67 5.53 3.65
N ILE A 180 3.44 5.45 3.14
CA ILE A 180 2.37 4.64 3.74
C ILE A 180 2.79 3.17 3.78
N VAL A 181 3.26 2.63 2.65
CA VAL A 181 3.76 1.25 2.55
C VAL A 181 4.90 1.00 3.54
N ALA A 182 5.88 1.89 3.62
CA ALA A 182 7.01 1.78 4.54
C ALA A 182 6.55 1.80 6.02
N ASN A 183 5.64 2.71 6.37
CA ASN A 183 5.05 2.80 7.71
C ASN A 183 4.42 1.46 8.12
N PHE A 184 3.47 0.98 7.32
CA PHE A 184 2.71 -0.23 7.66
C PHE A 184 3.56 -1.51 7.55
N THR A 185 4.54 -1.56 6.65
CA THR A 185 5.55 -2.63 6.64
C THR A 185 6.35 -2.63 7.94
N GLY A 186 6.79 -1.46 8.42
CA GLY A 186 7.48 -1.31 9.70
C GLY A 186 6.64 -1.79 10.89
N ARG A 187 5.34 -1.43 10.93
CA ARG A 187 4.40 -1.93 11.96
C ARG A 187 4.31 -3.45 11.93
N LEU A 188 4.16 -4.06 10.75
CA LEU A 188 4.07 -5.52 10.59
C LEU A 188 5.35 -6.25 10.97
N VAL A 189 6.52 -5.68 10.66
CA VAL A 189 7.80 -6.22 11.13
C VAL A 189 7.87 -6.17 12.65
N GLY A 190 7.40 -5.09 13.27
CA GLY A 190 7.28 -4.98 14.73
C GLY A 190 6.40 -6.08 15.34
N TYR A 191 5.20 -6.29 14.80
CA TYR A 191 4.32 -7.38 15.25
C TYR A 191 4.99 -8.76 15.12
N TRP A 192 5.70 -9.00 14.01
CA TRP A 192 6.44 -10.24 13.82
C TRP A 192 7.58 -10.42 14.83
N LEU A 193 8.35 -9.37 15.13
CA LEU A 193 9.42 -9.42 16.12
C LEU A 193 8.88 -9.70 17.52
N ALA A 194 7.78 -9.04 17.90
CA ALA A 194 7.16 -9.21 19.20
C ALA A 194 6.46 -10.58 19.39
N ASN A 195 6.23 -11.34 18.31
CA ASN A 195 5.68 -12.70 18.36
C ASN A 195 6.77 -13.80 18.36
N ARG A 196 8.06 -13.44 18.41
CA ARG A 196 9.13 -14.42 18.58
C ARG A 196 9.12 -14.93 20.03
N PRO A 197 9.34 -16.24 20.27
CA PRO A 197 9.67 -16.72 21.60
C PRO A 197 10.85 -15.90 22.12
N ALA A 198 10.80 -15.44 23.37
CA ALA A 198 11.98 -14.82 23.97
C ALA A 198 13.11 -15.85 23.92
N ASP A 199 14.26 -15.47 23.36
CA ASP A 199 15.46 -16.31 23.28
C ASP A 199 16.12 -16.53 24.67
N GLY A 200 15.33 -16.79 25.72
CA GLY A 200 15.78 -16.73 27.12
C GLY A 200 15.16 -17.71 28.12
N ASP A 201 14.22 -18.58 27.73
CA ASP A 201 13.66 -19.62 28.63
C ASP A 201 13.97 -21.03 28.11
N ALA A 202 15.26 -21.38 28.01
CA ALA A 202 15.75 -22.74 27.82
C ALA A 202 16.89 -23.05 28.81
#